data_AF-A0A1T4Y3D2-F1
#
_entry.id   AF-A0A1T4Y3D2-F1
#
_cell.length_a   1.000
_cell.length_b   1.000
_cell.length_c   1.000
_cell.angle_alpha   90.00
_cell.angle_beta   90.00
_cell.angle_gamma   90.00
#
_symmetry.space_group_name_H-M   'P 1'
#
loop_
_entity.id
_entity.type
_entity.pdbx_description
1 polymer ?
#
loop_
_entity_poly.entity_id
_entity_poly.type
_entity_poly.pdbx_seq_one_letter_code
_entity_poly.pdbx_strand_id
1 'polypeptide(L)'
;MPKKIDPFLRIKAVRLVREQRSEYPSMTAASASAARQLGVGRESVRRWVLQADIDDGTRKGVSAAEHAENKRLKSEITHLRKEVLILRAAMGYFRETTHPTQPMMMGFIDRMRAEGHAVESICRVLSELGYPIAARTYRAWKSGVVASRTLTDAHVLDAVRAVAWTTVVIGGLEQRMLTSEGLYGRRKMTALIQRDYIPEASHGSVDRAMKALGLDGIRSTISAQTRQSSRGSSRPRTPRSSY
;
A
#
# COMPACT_ATOMS: atom_id res chain seq x y z
N MET A 1 34.72 -13.07 0.57
CA MET A 1 34.43 -12.82 -0.86
C MET A 1 35.35 -13.65 -1.73
N PRO A 2 34.87 -14.25 -2.84
CA PRO A 2 35.78 -14.90 -3.79
C PRO A 2 36.76 -13.84 -4.34
N LYS A 3 38.07 -14.13 -4.31
CA LYS A 3 39.06 -13.23 -4.92
C LYS A 3 38.76 -13.12 -6.41
N LYS A 4 38.53 -11.90 -6.90
CA LYS A 4 38.38 -11.64 -8.35
C LYS A 4 39.71 -12.00 -9.01
N ILE A 5 39.70 -13.04 -9.82
CA ILE A 5 40.85 -13.46 -10.60
C ILE A 5 40.86 -12.62 -11.88
N ASP A 6 41.99 -12.00 -12.17
CA ASP A 6 42.18 -11.22 -13.39
C ASP A 6 41.93 -12.11 -14.63
N PRO A 7 41.02 -11.70 -15.54
CA PRO A 7 40.78 -12.42 -16.79
C PRO A 7 42.04 -12.58 -17.65
N PHE A 8 42.93 -11.59 -17.63
CA PHE A 8 44.16 -11.62 -18.45
C PHE A 8 45.12 -12.70 -17.95
N LEU A 9 45.25 -12.86 -16.64
CA LEU A 9 45.99 -13.96 -16.01
C LEU A 9 45.46 -15.34 -16.43
N ARG A 10 44.13 -15.51 -16.49
CA ARG A 10 43.51 -16.77 -16.94
C ARG A 10 43.85 -17.09 -18.39
N ILE A 11 43.72 -16.10 -19.28
CA ILE A 11 44.04 -16.25 -20.72
C ILE A 11 45.51 -16.62 -20.89
N LYS A 12 46.41 -15.89 -20.20
CA LYS A 12 47.86 -16.15 -20.22
C LYS A 12 48.19 -17.57 -19.73
N ALA A 13 47.56 -18.03 -18.65
CA ALA A 13 47.77 -19.37 -18.12
C ALA A 13 47.34 -20.46 -19.10
N VAL A 14 46.17 -20.32 -19.74
CA VAL A 14 45.69 -21.28 -20.75
C VAL A 14 46.63 -21.32 -21.96
N ARG A 15 47.05 -20.14 -22.45
CA ARG A 15 47.98 -20.03 -23.57
C ARG A 15 49.32 -20.72 -23.27
N LEU A 16 49.90 -20.43 -22.11
CA LEU A 16 51.16 -20.98 -21.65
C LEU A 16 51.12 -22.52 -21.53
N VAL A 17 50.03 -23.09 -21.02
CA VAL A 17 49.87 -24.55 -20.93
C VAL A 17 49.70 -25.19 -22.31
N ARG A 18 49.03 -24.52 -23.26
CA ARG A 18 48.90 -25.00 -24.64
C ARG A 18 50.24 -25.00 -25.37
N GLU A 19 51.02 -23.92 -25.22
CA GLU A 19 52.37 -23.79 -25.78
C GLU A 19 53.32 -24.86 -25.22
N GLN A 20 53.34 -25.05 -23.89
CA GLN A 20 54.22 -26.03 -23.23
C GLN A 20 53.72 -27.48 -23.35
N ARG A 21 52.61 -27.75 -24.03
CA ARG A 21 51.95 -29.06 -23.92
C ARG A 21 52.82 -30.23 -24.41
N SER A 22 53.62 -30.03 -25.45
CA SER A 22 54.49 -31.05 -26.05
C SER A 22 55.72 -31.37 -25.21
N GLU A 23 56.15 -30.46 -24.34
CA GLU A 23 57.34 -30.60 -23.49
C GLU A 23 57.10 -31.48 -22.25
N TYR A 24 55.83 -31.77 -21.91
CA TYR A 24 55.47 -32.51 -20.71
C TYR A 24 54.64 -33.77 -21.01
N PRO A 25 54.82 -34.86 -20.24
CA PRO A 25 54.07 -36.11 -20.44
C PRO A 25 52.55 -36.01 -20.26
N SER A 26 52.06 -34.98 -19.55
CA SER A 26 50.62 -34.84 -19.27
C SER A 26 50.19 -33.38 -19.11
N MET A 27 48.90 -33.14 -19.34
CA MET A 27 48.26 -31.84 -19.08
C MET A 27 48.50 -31.33 -17.65
N THR A 28 48.50 -32.26 -16.70
CA THR A 28 48.66 -31.97 -15.27
C THR A 28 50.08 -31.48 -14.97
N ALA A 29 51.08 -32.08 -15.63
CA ALA A 29 52.48 -31.67 -15.50
C ALA A 29 52.72 -30.29 -16.14
N ALA A 30 52.19 -30.05 -17.34
CA ALA A 30 52.24 -28.74 -18.00
C ALA A 30 51.53 -27.65 -17.15
N SER A 31 50.34 -27.96 -16.60
CA SER A 31 49.60 -27.06 -15.71
C SER A 31 50.35 -26.74 -14.42
N ALA A 32 51.11 -27.70 -13.86
CA ALA A 32 51.94 -27.48 -12.67
C ALA A 32 53.14 -26.56 -12.97
N SER A 33 53.71 -26.66 -14.17
CA SER A 33 54.78 -25.76 -14.60
C SER A 33 54.29 -24.32 -14.78
N ALA A 34 53.20 -24.14 -15.55
CA ALA A 34 52.57 -22.84 -15.75
C ALA A 34 52.09 -22.19 -14.44
N ALA A 35 51.55 -22.99 -13.51
CA ALA A 35 51.14 -22.55 -12.18
C ALA A 35 52.30 -21.98 -11.36
N ARG A 36 53.48 -22.62 -11.39
CA ARG A 36 54.70 -22.12 -10.73
C ARG A 36 55.19 -20.81 -11.35
N GLN A 37 55.18 -20.70 -12.68
CA GLN A 37 55.61 -19.49 -13.39
C GLN A 37 54.70 -18.28 -13.15
N LEU A 38 53.40 -18.51 -12.96
CA LEU A 38 52.39 -17.46 -12.78
C LEU A 38 52.01 -17.19 -11.31
N GLY A 39 52.54 -17.97 -10.36
CA GLY A 39 52.21 -17.83 -8.94
C GLY A 39 50.76 -18.21 -8.59
N VAL A 40 50.15 -19.12 -9.34
CA VAL A 40 48.74 -19.55 -9.17
C VAL A 40 48.68 -21.02 -8.72
N GLY A 41 47.60 -21.45 -8.08
CA GLY A 41 47.41 -22.86 -7.74
C GLY A 41 47.32 -23.78 -8.96
N ARG A 42 48.03 -24.92 -8.94
CA ARG A 42 48.04 -25.94 -10.01
C ARG A 42 46.64 -26.34 -10.47
N GLU A 43 45.75 -26.60 -9.52
CA GLU A 43 44.39 -27.08 -9.80
C GLU A 43 43.53 -26.00 -10.47
N SER A 44 43.79 -24.72 -10.19
CA SER A 44 43.10 -23.60 -10.85
C SER A 44 43.46 -23.53 -12.33
N VAL A 45 44.76 -23.61 -12.65
CA VAL A 45 45.24 -23.60 -14.04
C VAL A 45 44.70 -24.79 -14.82
N ARG A 46 44.74 -26.00 -14.22
CA ARG A 46 44.19 -27.21 -14.84
C ARG A 46 42.70 -27.05 -15.19
N ARG A 47 41.89 -26.48 -14.28
CA ARG A 47 40.46 -26.24 -14.52
C ARG A 47 40.21 -25.22 -15.61
N TRP A 48 41.02 -24.18 -15.71
CA TRP A 48 40.89 -23.19 -16.79
C TRP A 48 41.19 -23.78 -18.16
N VAL A 49 42.21 -24.63 -18.26
CA VAL A 49 42.54 -25.33 -19.51
C VAL A 49 41.43 -26.30 -19.89
N LEU A 50 40.92 -27.09 -18.93
CA LEU A 50 39.78 -27.97 -19.17
C LEU A 50 38.53 -27.22 -19.63
N GLN A 51 38.23 -26.07 -19.04
CA GLN A 51 37.11 -25.24 -19.46
C GLN A 51 37.34 -24.67 -20.86
N ALA A 52 38.56 -24.20 -21.18
CA ALA A 52 38.90 -23.72 -22.52
C ALA A 52 38.78 -24.83 -23.59
N ASP A 53 39.17 -26.06 -23.26
CA ASP A 53 39.00 -27.20 -24.18
C ASP A 53 37.52 -27.59 -24.37
N ILE A 54 36.67 -27.33 -23.37
CA ILE A 54 35.20 -27.48 -23.47
C ILE A 54 34.62 -26.34 -24.31
N ASP A 55 35.06 -25.10 -24.07
CA ASP A 55 34.61 -23.91 -24.79
C ASP A 55 35.00 -23.96 -26.29
N ASP A 56 36.16 -24.54 -26.61
CA ASP A 56 36.64 -24.79 -27.98
C ASP A 56 36.03 -26.07 -28.60
N GLY A 57 35.16 -26.79 -27.89
CA GLY A 57 34.49 -28.00 -28.38
C GLY A 57 35.39 -29.25 -28.51
N THR A 58 36.65 -29.15 -28.07
CA THR A 58 37.62 -30.28 -28.08
C THR A 58 37.24 -31.35 -27.07
N ARG A 59 36.52 -30.97 -26.00
CA ARG A 59 36.05 -31.87 -24.95
C ARG A 59 34.54 -31.70 -24.72
N LYS A 60 33.84 -32.82 -24.53
CA LYS A 60 32.42 -32.80 -24.12
C LYS A 60 32.26 -32.15 -22.74
N GLY A 61 31.35 -31.18 -22.62
CA GLY A 61 31.02 -30.46 -21.40
C GLY A 61 30.06 -29.31 -21.68
N VAL A 62 29.62 -28.59 -20.64
CA VAL A 62 28.84 -27.36 -20.79
C VAL A 62 29.82 -26.20 -20.97
N SER A 63 29.74 -25.51 -22.10
CA SER A 63 30.59 -24.35 -22.35
C SER A 63 30.23 -23.20 -21.40
N ALA A 64 31.16 -22.26 -21.21
CA ALA A 64 30.93 -21.07 -20.41
C ALA A 64 29.77 -20.23 -20.97
N ALA A 65 29.62 -20.17 -22.30
CA ALA A 65 28.53 -19.49 -22.98
C ALA A 65 27.18 -20.17 -22.69
N GLU A 66 27.09 -21.49 -22.87
CA GLU A 66 25.89 -22.26 -22.54
C GLU A 66 25.54 -22.17 -21.05
N HIS A 67 26.53 -22.17 -20.16
CA HIS A 67 26.29 -22.03 -18.72
C HIS A 67 25.73 -20.64 -18.38
N ALA A 68 26.27 -19.59 -18.99
CA ALA A 68 25.79 -18.22 -18.82
C ALA A 68 24.34 -18.07 -19.31
N GLU A 69 24.03 -18.63 -20.47
CA GLU A 69 22.68 -18.61 -21.03
C GLU A 69 21.71 -19.43 -20.18
N ASN A 70 22.10 -20.63 -19.75
CA ASN A 70 21.31 -21.44 -18.81
C ASN A 70 21.00 -20.68 -17.51
N LYS A 71 21.95 -19.91 -16.99
CA LYS A 71 21.74 -19.09 -15.79
C LYS A 71 20.76 -17.95 -16.07
N ARG A 72 20.91 -17.26 -17.20
CA ARG A 72 19.99 -16.20 -17.64
C ARG A 72 18.57 -16.76 -17.79
N LEU A 73 18.40 -17.81 -18.57
CA LEU A 73 17.11 -18.47 -18.80
C LEU A 73 16.48 -18.96 -17.50
N LYS A 74 17.26 -19.54 -16.58
CA LYS A 74 16.74 -19.94 -15.26
C LYS A 74 16.23 -18.74 -14.48
N SER A 75 16.97 -17.63 -14.46
CA SER A 75 16.53 -16.41 -13.78
C SER A 75 15.25 -15.84 -14.41
N GLU A 76 15.18 -15.82 -15.74
CA GLU A 76 14.01 -15.37 -16.49
C GLU A 76 12.79 -16.27 -16.23
N ILE A 77 12.94 -17.59 -16.26
CA ILE A 77 11.86 -18.54 -15.94
C ILE A 77 11.37 -18.34 -14.51
N THR A 78 12.26 -18.17 -13.52
CA THR A 78 11.83 -17.92 -12.14
C THR A 78 11.09 -16.60 -12.01
N HIS A 79 11.52 -15.60 -12.75
CA HIS A 79 10.91 -14.28 -12.77
C HIS A 79 9.51 -14.35 -13.41
N LEU A 80 9.39 -14.91 -14.62
CA LEU A 80 8.11 -15.10 -15.31
C LEU A 80 7.12 -15.95 -14.51
N ARG A 81 7.59 -17.02 -13.85
CA ARG A 81 6.73 -17.85 -12.99
C ARG A 81 6.12 -17.03 -11.85
N LYS A 82 6.88 -16.13 -11.23
CA LYS A 82 6.36 -15.24 -10.18
C LYS A 82 5.31 -14.28 -10.73
N GLU A 83 5.51 -13.75 -11.95
CA GLU A 83 4.53 -12.86 -12.58
C GLU A 83 3.24 -13.57 -12.94
N VAL A 84 3.33 -14.78 -13.49
CA VAL A 84 2.15 -15.61 -13.78
C VAL A 84 1.35 -15.89 -12.50
N LEU A 85 2.01 -16.10 -11.36
CA LEU A 85 1.33 -16.26 -10.08
C LEU A 85 0.57 -14.99 -9.68
N ILE A 86 1.23 -13.83 -9.75
CA ILE A 86 0.58 -12.54 -9.45
C ILE A 86 -0.60 -12.30 -10.41
N LEU A 87 -0.43 -12.59 -11.70
CA LEU A 87 -1.46 -12.41 -12.71
C LEU A 87 -2.67 -13.30 -12.44
N ARG A 88 -2.46 -14.57 -12.14
CA ARG A 88 -3.55 -15.49 -11.73
C ARG A 88 -4.25 -15.02 -10.47
N ALA A 89 -3.50 -14.57 -9.48
CA ALA A 89 -4.07 -14.01 -8.25
C ALA A 89 -4.90 -12.74 -8.53
N ALA A 90 -4.41 -11.85 -9.40
CA ALA A 90 -5.10 -10.63 -9.78
C ALA A 90 -6.41 -10.93 -10.53
N MET A 91 -6.38 -11.83 -11.53
CA MET A 91 -7.59 -12.24 -12.26
C MET A 91 -8.64 -12.84 -11.33
N GLY A 92 -8.24 -13.62 -10.32
CA GLY A 92 -9.16 -14.12 -9.29
C GLY A 92 -9.68 -13.02 -8.36
N TYR A 93 -8.80 -12.11 -7.93
CA TYR A 93 -9.13 -11.04 -6.99
C TYR A 93 -10.07 -9.98 -7.57
N PHE A 94 -9.91 -9.65 -8.85
CA PHE A 94 -10.70 -8.61 -9.54
C PHE A 94 -11.84 -9.18 -10.40
N ARG A 95 -12.17 -10.47 -10.26
CA ARG A 95 -13.13 -11.18 -11.14
C ARG A 95 -14.49 -10.50 -11.23
N GLU A 96 -14.97 -9.92 -10.14
CA GLU A 96 -16.31 -9.31 -10.04
C GLU A 96 -16.32 -7.83 -10.41
N THR A 97 -15.15 -7.24 -10.70
CA THR A 97 -15.02 -5.79 -10.92
C THR A 97 -14.35 -5.48 -12.25
N THR A 98 -15.07 -4.79 -13.13
CA THR A 98 -14.51 -4.27 -14.39
C THR A 98 -13.58 -3.07 -14.18
N HIS A 99 -13.81 -2.31 -13.10
CA HIS A 99 -13.03 -1.12 -12.74
C HIS A 99 -12.64 -1.20 -11.26
N PRO A 100 -11.49 -1.82 -10.93
CA PRO A 100 -11.05 -1.92 -9.55
C PRO A 100 -10.76 -0.53 -8.99
N THR A 101 -11.32 -0.24 -7.82
CA THR A 101 -11.10 1.04 -7.14
C THR A 101 -9.68 1.11 -6.58
N GLN A 102 -9.16 2.33 -6.37
CA GLN A 102 -7.81 2.50 -5.80
C GLN A 102 -7.62 1.72 -4.48
N PRO A 103 -8.54 1.75 -3.49
CA PRO A 103 -8.41 0.96 -2.27
C PRO A 103 -8.33 -0.55 -2.51
N MET A 104 -9.12 -1.09 -3.44
CA MET A 104 -9.07 -2.51 -3.80
C MET A 104 -7.70 -2.89 -4.37
N MET A 105 -7.18 -2.07 -5.29
CA MET A 105 -5.87 -2.33 -5.87
C MET A 105 -4.74 -2.23 -4.83
N MET A 106 -4.82 -1.25 -3.91
CA MET A 106 -3.85 -1.16 -2.80
C MET A 106 -3.93 -2.36 -1.86
N GLY A 107 -5.15 -2.86 -1.58
CA GLY A 107 -5.37 -4.07 -0.80
C GLY A 107 -4.81 -5.34 -1.47
N PHE A 108 -4.93 -5.46 -2.79
CA PHE A 108 -4.28 -6.52 -3.56
C PHE A 108 -2.75 -6.45 -3.45
N ILE A 109 -2.17 -5.26 -3.61
CA ILE A 109 -0.72 -5.06 -3.47
C ILE A 109 -0.25 -5.46 -2.06
N ASP A 110 -0.99 -5.10 -1.02
CA ASP A 110 -0.69 -5.50 0.36
C ASP A 110 -0.72 -7.03 0.54
N ARG A 111 -1.71 -7.73 -0.02
CA ARG A 111 -1.80 -9.20 0.03
C ARG A 111 -0.61 -9.86 -0.64
N MET A 112 -0.32 -9.49 -1.89
CA MET A 112 0.79 -10.08 -2.65
C MET A 112 2.14 -9.77 -2.01
N ARG A 113 2.29 -8.59 -1.40
CA ARG A 113 3.49 -8.23 -0.65
C ARG A 113 3.66 -9.10 0.61
N ALA A 114 2.58 -9.40 1.33
CA ALA A 114 2.62 -10.29 2.50
C ALA A 114 3.02 -11.73 2.13
N GLU A 115 2.67 -12.17 0.92
CA GLU A 115 3.11 -13.45 0.34
C GLU A 115 4.58 -13.43 -0.15
N GLY A 116 5.27 -12.28 -0.04
CA GLY A 116 6.69 -12.14 -0.37
C GLY A 116 6.99 -11.65 -1.79
N HIS A 117 5.99 -11.18 -2.53
CA HIS A 117 6.20 -10.60 -3.85
C HIS A 117 6.69 -9.14 -3.76
N ALA A 118 7.61 -8.76 -4.66
CA ALA A 118 8.09 -7.38 -4.74
C ALA A 118 7.00 -6.46 -5.31
N VAL A 119 6.88 -5.26 -4.73
CA VAL A 119 5.85 -4.26 -5.11
C VAL A 119 5.97 -3.88 -6.57
N GLU A 120 7.19 -3.71 -7.07
CA GLU A 120 7.48 -3.35 -8.46
C GLU A 120 6.99 -4.42 -9.43
N SER A 121 7.16 -5.70 -9.10
CA SER A 121 6.65 -6.82 -9.92
C SER A 121 5.13 -6.85 -9.92
N ILE A 122 4.49 -6.59 -8.77
CA ILE A 122 3.03 -6.53 -8.67
C ILE A 122 2.48 -5.39 -9.52
N CYS A 123 3.04 -4.18 -9.37
CA CYS A 123 2.65 -2.99 -10.14
C CYS A 123 2.83 -3.18 -11.65
N ARG A 124 3.88 -3.87 -12.09
CA ARG A 124 4.06 -4.20 -13.51
C ARG A 124 2.92 -5.08 -14.01
N VAL A 125 2.65 -6.19 -13.33
CA VAL A 125 1.56 -7.11 -13.72
C VAL A 125 0.20 -6.41 -13.73
N LEU A 126 -0.08 -5.55 -12.75
CA LEU A 126 -1.32 -4.75 -12.74
C LEU A 126 -1.40 -3.79 -13.93
N SER A 127 -0.29 -3.17 -14.32
CA SER A 127 -0.23 -2.28 -15.48
C SER A 127 -0.47 -3.04 -16.79
N GLU A 128 0.06 -4.26 -16.92
CA GLU A 128 -0.20 -5.15 -18.06
C GLU A 128 -1.67 -5.60 -18.14
N LEU A 129 -2.35 -5.74 -17.00
CA LEU A 129 -3.80 -6.02 -16.93
C LEU A 129 -4.68 -4.79 -17.21
N GLY A 130 -4.10 -3.61 -17.46
CA GLY A 130 -4.84 -2.38 -17.72
C GLY A 130 -5.17 -1.56 -16.45
N TYR A 131 -4.57 -1.90 -15.31
CA TYR A 131 -4.74 -1.21 -14.03
C TYR A 131 -3.43 -0.50 -13.61
N PRO A 132 -3.05 0.61 -14.26
CA PRO A 132 -1.75 1.23 -14.03
C PRO A 132 -1.66 1.84 -12.63
N ILE A 133 -0.80 1.27 -11.79
CA ILE A 133 -0.42 1.82 -10.48
C ILE A 133 1.09 1.85 -10.36
N ALA A 134 1.62 3.02 -10.03
CA ALA A 134 3.02 3.16 -9.72
C ALA A 134 3.33 2.73 -8.27
N ALA A 135 4.48 2.09 -8.06
CA ALA A 135 4.95 1.73 -6.71
C ALA A 135 5.05 2.94 -5.78
N ARG A 136 5.37 4.13 -6.30
CA ARG A 136 5.37 5.39 -5.52
C ARG A 136 3.99 5.73 -4.96
N THR A 137 2.93 5.47 -5.73
CA THR A 137 1.54 5.74 -5.34
C THR A 137 1.13 4.80 -4.23
N TYR A 138 1.49 3.52 -4.33
CA TYR A 138 1.31 2.55 -3.25
C TYR A 138 2.07 2.95 -1.99
N ARG A 139 3.35 3.32 -2.10
CA ARG A 139 4.16 3.74 -0.95
C ARG A 139 3.57 4.97 -0.26
N ALA A 140 3.19 6.00 -1.04
CA ALA A 140 2.55 7.20 -0.52
C ALA A 140 1.19 6.91 0.13
N TRP A 141 0.41 5.99 -0.44
CA TRP A 141 -0.85 5.53 0.14
C TRP A 141 -0.62 4.78 1.46
N LYS A 142 0.38 3.90 1.51
CA LYS A 142 0.72 3.10 2.69
C LYS A 142 1.28 3.94 3.84
N SER A 143 2.08 4.95 3.51
CA SER A 143 2.59 5.94 4.45
C SER A 143 1.64 7.13 4.63
N GLY A 144 0.47 7.10 4.01
CA GLY A 144 -0.47 8.21 4.01
C GLY A 144 -0.86 8.55 5.43
N VAL A 145 -0.49 9.74 5.89
CA VAL A 145 -0.95 10.26 7.17
C VAL A 145 -2.42 10.61 6.99
N VAL A 146 -3.28 10.03 7.85
CA VAL A 146 -4.69 10.42 7.89
C VAL A 146 -4.74 11.92 8.15
N ALA A 147 -5.45 12.67 7.29
CA ALA A 147 -5.53 14.12 7.43
C ALA A 147 -5.96 14.47 8.87
N SER A 148 -5.30 15.46 9.47
CA SER A 148 -5.59 15.88 10.86
C SER A 148 -7.08 16.13 11.07
N ARG A 149 -7.73 16.75 10.08
CA ARG A 149 -9.18 16.97 10.06
C ARG A 149 -10.01 15.69 10.15
N THR A 150 -9.60 14.61 9.48
CA THR A 150 -10.31 13.33 9.53
C THR A 150 -10.20 12.71 10.93
N LEU A 151 -9.05 12.86 11.59
CA LEU A 151 -8.89 12.43 12.98
C LEU A 151 -9.75 13.28 13.93
N THR A 152 -9.74 14.60 13.78
CA THR A 152 -10.58 15.48 14.61
C THR A 152 -12.06 15.25 14.37
N ASP A 153 -12.49 15.05 13.12
CA ASP A 153 -13.89 14.74 12.79
C ASP A 153 -14.30 13.37 13.36
N ALA A 154 -13.39 12.38 13.38
CA ALA A 154 -13.64 11.08 14.01
C ALA A 154 -13.84 11.21 15.53
N HIS A 155 -13.03 12.01 16.22
CA HIS A 155 -13.22 12.27 17.66
C HIS A 155 -14.56 12.98 17.94
N VAL A 156 -14.94 13.97 17.12
CA VAL A 156 -16.24 14.66 17.27
C VAL A 156 -17.39 13.70 16.99
N LEU A 157 -17.27 12.84 15.98
CA LEU A 157 -18.26 11.81 15.68
C LEU A 157 -18.43 10.82 16.83
N ASP A 158 -17.33 10.36 17.43
CA ASP A 158 -17.36 9.45 18.57
C ASP A 158 -18.01 10.10 19.80
N ALA A 159 -17.66 11.35 20.11
CA ALA A 159 -18.28 12.11 21.20
C ALA A 159 -19.79 12.30 20.98
N VAL A 160 -20.23 12.68 19.78
CA VAL A 160 -21.67 12.80 19.45
C VAL A 160 -22.37 11.46 19.58
N ARG A 161 -21.74 10.36 19.13
CA ARG A 161 -22.29 9.02 19.26
C ARG A 161 -22.44 8.60 20.73
N ALA A 162 -21.43 8.83 21.55
CA ALA A 162 -21.44 8.48 22.97
C ALA A 162 -22.55 9.22 23.73
N VAL A 163 -22.81 10.47 23.36
CA VAL A 163 -23.88 11.28 23.96
C VAL A 163 -25.26 10.85 23.46
N ALA A 164 -25.40 10.60 22.16
CA ALA A 164 -26.71 10.43 21.53
C ALA A 164 -27.34 9.05 21.79
N TRP A 165 -26.54 8.01 22.03
CA TRP A 165 -27.04 6.65 22.29
C TRP A 165 -26.56 6.10 23.62
N THR A 166 -27.46 5.35 24.27
CA THR A 166 -27.14 4.49 25.41
C THR A 166 -27.55 3.05 25.11
N THR A 167 -26.91 2.09 25.76
CA THR A 167 -27.28 0.67 25.64
C THR A 167 -28.13 0.29 26.85
N VAL A 168 -29.32 -0.26 26.61
CA VAL A 168 -30.26 -0.71 27.63
C VAL A 168 -30.55 -2.19 27.40
N VAL A 169 -30.57 -2.98 28.47
CA VAL A 169 -30.97 -4.40 28.40
C VAL A 169 -32.48 -4.49 28.60
N ILE A 170 -33.20 -4.95 27.58
CA ILE A 170 -34.64 -5.18 27.65
C ILE A 170 -34.88 -6.65 27.32
N GLY A 171 -35.39 -7.41 28.29
CA GLY A 171 -35.67 -8.85 28.11
C GLY A 171 -34.43 -9.71 27.88
N GLY A 172 -33.26 -9.30 28.40
CA GLY A 172 -31.99 -10.03 28.23
C GLY A 172 -31.26 -9.74 26.91
N LEU A 173 -31.79 -8.87 26.05
CA LEU A 173 -31.15 -8.41 24.82
C LEU A 173 -30.66 -6.97 24.98
N GLU A 174 -29.43 -6.71 24.55
CA GLU A 174 -28.88 -5.35 24.47
C GLU A 174 -29.51 -4.60 23.31
N GLN A 175 -30.18 -3.49 23.61
CA GLN A 175 -30.76 -2.59 22.61
C GLN A 175 -30.15 -1.19 22.76
N ARG A 176 -29.82 -0.56 21.63
CA ARG A 176 -29.40 0.85 21.60
C ARG A 176 -30.62 1.74 21.60
N MET A 177 -30.73 2.60 22.61
CA MET A 177 -31.79 3.60 22.73
C MET A 177 -31.21 5.01 22.62
N LEU A 178 -31.98 5.91 22.01
CA LEU A 178 -31.60 7.31 21.90
C LEU A 178 -31.77 7.99 23.26
N THR A 179 -30.77 8.77 23.67
CA THR A 179 -30.83 9.58 24.89
C THR A 179 -31.64 10.86 24.66
N SER A 180 -31.90 11.60 25.73
CA SER A 180 -32.56 12.92 25.63
C SER A 180 -31.71 13.93 24.83
N GLU A 181 -30.39 13.76 24.90
CA GLU A 181 -29.37 14.53 24.20
C GLU A 181 -29.29 14.14 22.72
N GLY A 182 -29.61 12.89 22.38
CA GLY A 182 -29.74 12.46 20.98
C GLY A 182 -30.86 13.18 20.22
N LEU A 183 -31.81 13.80 20.93
CA LEU A 183 -32.85 14.66 20.34
C LEU A 183 -32.38 16.09 20.04
N TYR A 184 -31.15 16.45 20.46
CA TYR A 184 -30.64 17.80 20.29
C TYR A 184 -30.37 18.10 18.82
N GLY A 185 -30.85 19.25 18.35
CA GLY A 185 -30.43 19.80 17.07
C GLY A 185 -28.99 20.31 17.12
N ARG A 186 -28.40 20.52 15.93
CA ARG A 186 -27.01 20.95 15.72
C ARG A 186 -26.50 22.00 16.71
N ARG A 187 -27.26 23.08 16.95
CA ARG A 187 -26.85 24.17 17.84
C ARG A 187 -26.64 23.70 19.28
N LYS A 188 -27.62 22.97 19.82
CA LYS A 188 -27.57 22.46 21.20
C LYS A 188 -26.54 21.34 21.34
N MET A 189 -26.42 20.49 20.32
CA MET A 189 -25.38 19.47 20.26
C MET A 189 -23.98 20.09 20.23
N THR A 190 -23.77 21.17 19.45
CA THR A 190 -22.45 21.84 19.38
C THR A 190 -22.05 22.39 20.74
N ALA A 191 -22.96 23.08 21.43
CA ALA A 191 -22.70 23.61 22.76
C ALA A 191 -22.40 22.51 23.79
N LEU A 192 -23.11 21.38 23.72
CA LEU A 192 -22.89 20.24 24.60
C LEU A 192 -21.51 19.61 24.38
N ILE A 193 -21.15 19.32 23.12
CA ILE A 193 -19.85 18.74 22.78
C ILE A 193 -18.70 19.68 23.15
N GLN A 194 -18.84 20.97 22.90
CA GLN A 194 -17.83 21.96 23.30
C GLN A 194 -17.66 22.05 24.81
N ARG A 195 -18.75 21.92 25.57
CA ARG A 195 -18.71 22.03 27.03
C ARG A 195 -18.09 20.80 27.68
N ASP A 196 -18.48 19.60 27.25
CA ASP A 196 -18.24 18.38 28.03
C ASP A 196 -17.17 17.46 27.44
N TYR A 197 -16.83 17.60 26.15
CA TYR A 197 -15.96 16.64 25.45
C TYR A 197 -14.80 17.30 24.70
N ILE A 198 -15.09 18.21 23.75
CA ILE A 198 -14.11 18.76 22.81
C ILE A 198 -14.35 20.27 22.68
N PRO A 199 -13.67 21.11 23.49
CA PRO A 199 -13.84 22.56 23.48
C PRO A 199 -13.62 23.22 22.11
N GLU A 200 -12.73 22.64 21.30
CA GLU A 200 -12.38 23.14 19.96
C GLU A 200 -13.30 22.64 18.85
N ALA A 201 -14.36 21.87 19.17
CA ALA A 201 -15.25 21.30 18.16
C ALA A 201 -15.94 22.41 17.35
N SER A 202 -15.72 22.42 16.03
CA SER A 202 -16.38 23.38 15.16
C SER A 202 -17.85 23.02 14.93
N HIS A 203 -18.68 24.02 14.64
CA HIS A 203 -20.07 23.80 14.22
C HIS A 203 -20.19 22.84 13.01
N GLY A 204 -19.22 22.90 12.09
CA GLY A 204 -19.22 22.07 10.90
C GLY A 204 -18.82 20.61 11.17
N SER A 205 -17.92 20.35 12.11
CA SER A 205 -17.55 18.97 12.50
C SER A 205 -18.71 18.29 13.21
N VAL A 206 -19.43 19.01 14.08
CA VAL A 206 -20.64 18.49 14.75
C VAL A 206 -21.77 18.23 13.74
N ASP A 207 -21.99 19.13 12.76
CA ASP A 207 -22.98 18.91 11.69
C ASP A 207 -22.68 17.66 10.86
N ARG A 208 -21.41 17.45 10.48
CA ARG A 208 -20.98 16.25 9.75
C ARG A 208 -21.15 14.99 10.60
N ALA A 209 -20.77 15.04 11.87
CA ALA A 209 -20.96 13.93 12.81
C ALA A 209 -22.43 13.54 12.95
N MET A 210 -23.31 14.53 13.18
CA MET A 210 -24.76 14.29 13.29
C MET A 210 -25.33 13.67 12.00
N LYS A 211 -24.98 14.20 10.82
CA LYS A 211 -25.41 13.64 9.54
C LYS A 211 -24.89 12.22 9.32
N ALA A 212 -23.62 11.95 9.63
CA ALA A 212 -23.03 10.62 9.50
C ALA A 212 -23.68 9.59 10.43
N LEU A 213 -24.29 10.05 11.53
CA LEU A 213 -24.99 9.22 12.50
C LEU A 213 -26.52 9.24 12.32
N GLY A 214 -27.05 9.97 11.33
CA GLY A 214 -28.48 10.08 11.05
C GLY A 214 -29.29 10.88 12.10
N LEU A 215 -28.66 11.83 12.78
CA LEU A 215 -29.31 12.68 13.79
C LEU A 215 -29.76 14.02 13.17
N ASP A 216 -31.07 14.28 13.17
CA ASP A 216 -31.63 15.56 12.65
C ASP A 216 -32.13 16.52 13.75
N GLY A 217 -32.22 16.04 14.99
CA GLY A 217 -32.75 16.76 16.14
C GLY A 217 -34.24 17.10 16.01
N ILE A 218 -34.95 17.22 17.13
CA ILE A 218 -36.36 17.62 17.10
C ILE A 218 -36.45 19.11 16.74
N ARG A 219 -37.15 19.41 15.65
CA ARG A 219 -37.55 20.79 15.31
C ARG A 219 -38.92 21.05 15.94
N SER A 220 -39.03 22.06 16.80
CA SER A 220 -40.34 22.55 17.23
C SER A 220 -41.05 23.13 16.00
N THR A 221 -42.10 22.47 15.52
CA THR A 221 -42.98 22.95 14.44
C THR A 221 -43.91 24.08 14.89
N ILE A 222 -43.85 24.49 16.16
CA ILE A 222 -44.62 25.60 16.68
C ILE A 222 -43.96 26.90 16.23
N SER A 223 -44.50 27.49 15.17
CA SER A 223 -44.22 28.89 14.83
C SER A 223 -44.61 29.77 16.02
N ALA A 224 -43.72 30.65 16.45
CA ALA A 224 -44.03 31.62 17.49
C ALA A 224 -45.12 32.57 16.97
N GLN A 225 -46.38 32.33 17.35
CA GLN A 225 -47.48 33.26 17.10
C GLN A 225 -47.20 34.54 17.90
N THR A 226 -46.63 35.54 17.24
CA THR A 226 -46.54 36.88 17.80
C THR A 226 -47.96 37.41 17.92
N ARG A 227 -48.44 37.57 19.16
CA ARG A 227 -49.76 38.13 19.46
C ARG A 227 -49.81 39.55 18.91
N GLN A 228 -50.44 39.75 17.74
CA GLN A 228 -50.71 41.08 17.21
C GLN A 228 -51.62 41.80 18.21
N SER A 229 -51.13 42.88 18.82
CA SER A 229 -51.98 43.76 19.62
C SER A 229 -53.06 44.35 18.71
N SER A 230 -54.34 44.12 19.00
CA SER A 230 -55.45 44.71 18.27
C SER A 230 -55.42 46.24 18.42
N ARG A 231 -54.95 46.94 17.38
CA ARG A 231 -55.18 48.38 17.22
C ARG A 231 -56.63 48.57 16.77
N GLY A 232 -57.48 49.13 17.64
CA GLY A 232 -58.75 49.69 17.23
C GLY A 232 -59.91 49.45 18.19
N SER A 233 -59.95 50.19 19.30
CA SER A 233 -61.23 50.58 19.90
C SER A 233 -61.25 52.10 20.00
N SER A 234 -61.95 52.72 19.06
CA SER A 234 -62.27 54.14 19.02
C SER A 234 -63.11 54.49 20.26
N ARG A 235 -62.53 55.21 21.22
CA ARG A 235 -63.29 55.85 22.30
C ARG A 235 -64.00 57.08 21.74
N PRO A 236 -65.31 57.28 21.98
CA PRO A 236 -66.03 58.46 21.51
C PRO A 236 -65.56 59.70 22.28
N ARG A 237 -65.27 60.79 21.54
CA ARG A 237 -64.96 62.12 22.07
C ARG A 237 -66.22 62.74 22.66
N THR A 238 -66.19 63.13 23.93
CA THR A 238 -67.22 63.98 24.54
C THR A 238 -67.16 65.40 23.96
N PRO A 239 -68.30 66.06 23.68
CA PRO A 239 -68.33 67.42 23.16
C PRO A 239 -67.90 68.43 24.25
N ARG A 240 -67.11 69.42 23.83
CA ARG A 240 -66.71 70.60 24.61
C ARG A 240 -67.95 71.47 24.83
N SER A 241 -68.33 71.71 26.09
CA SER A 241 -69.31 72.75 26.43
C SER A 241 -68.64 74.11 26.31
N SER A 242 -69.23 75.00 25.51
CA SER A 242 -68.96 76.43 25.52
C SER A 242 -69.83 77.11 26.59
N TYR A 243 -69.33 78.24 27.10
CA TYR A 243 -69.83 79.15 28.14
C TYR A 243 -69.38 78.81 29.57
#